data_AF-A0A163DUT3-F1
#
_entry.id   AF-A0A163DUT3-F1
#
_cell.length_a   1.000
_cell.length_b   1.000
_cell.length_c   1.000
_cell.angle_alpha   90.00
_cell.angle_beta   90.00
_cell.angle_gamma   90.00
#
_symmetry.space_group_name_H-M   'P 1'
#
loop_
_entity.id
_entity.type
_entity.pdbx_description
1 polymer ?
#
loop_
_entity_poly.entity_id
_entity_poly.type
_entity_poly.pdbx_seq_one_letter_code
_entity_poly.pdbx_strand_id
1 'polypeptide(L)'
;MNLLDQLETASQKGSKEFRRILDMQFANSPPVLTHHRVTKDVYFWVIDWINTTQQIFDPFVLFQDIREFGESQFYGLVAEAKWAINDEQSARVAAQQALDFDPFYAPAHNLMNIMDGVDVENVGNKFICCQPFTQMELKTIAGRDQFTFCCLQWSPYLITGLDLHKDEDIWNSEGAREFRKSILDGNYKYCNKRICTLYNNPIHNMVTREETRATSTLTSTSIKPTKLSPKRLIQSDFMRKQTQKVDPYFVDRPRHIFIAYDESCNLACPSCRKGIKRVSEKKRIEMDDLFESHVRPLLINGKTHLTASGHGDPIGSPHLRNKLKSIVGIEYSGVKINLQTNGQLLDEYGWNELSNILTKIADIRISIDAATKETYEVVRFPGNWEKLLANLDLTKQYKKKHGFRFIINFCIQSFNFNEIMQFAELGQQYGVDKVNFQQLINWGTYSSEDYKNRNIADVNHVRHDDFKQLLTHTFYKYPNIQLSSGLRRFLNR
;
A
#
# COMPACT_ATOMS: atom_id res chain seq x y z
N MET A 1 13.89 5.38 -46.79
CA MET A 1 14.47 5.27 -45.44
C MET A 1 13.36 5.37 -44.42
N ASN A 2 13.28 4.44 -43.47
CA ASN A 2 12.38 4.58 -42.33
C ASN A 2 12.82 5.80 -41.48
N LEU A 3 11.96 6.29 -40.58
CA LEU A 3 12.28 7.49 -39.79
C LEU A 3 13.57 7.34 -38.98
N LEU A 4 13.86 6.13 -38.48
CA LEU A 4 15.07 5.84 -37.71
C LEU A 4 16.32 5.96 -38.60
N ASP A 5 16.30 5.44 -39.83
CA ASP A 5 17.44 5.55 -40.75
C ASP A 5 17.72 7.03 -41.14
N GLN A 6 16.66 7.84 -41.25
CA GLN A 6 16.78 9.27 -41.56
C GLN A 6 17.38 10.05 -40.39
N LEU A 7 16.94 9.74 -39.17
CA LEU A 7 17.46 10.34 -37.94
C LEU A 7 18.90 9.91 -37.65
N GLU A 8 19.24 8.65 -37.93
CA GLU A 8 20.59 8.12 -37.80
C GLU A 8 21.55 8.81 -38.79
N THR A 9 21.16 8.95 -40.05
CA THR A 9 21.93 9.68 -41.08
C THR A 9 22.07 11.17 -40.74
N ALA A 10 21.03 11.79 -40.16
CA ALA A 10 21.06 13.19 -39.77
C ALA A 10 21.89 13.44 -38.51
N SER A 11 21.93 12.49 -37.58
CA SER A 11 22.78 12.56 -36.37
C SER A 11 24.27 12.65 -36.72
N GLN A 12 24.70 11.98 -37.79
CA GLN A 12 26.08 12.02 -38.28
C GLN A 12 26.44 13.36 -38.96
N LYS A 13 25.43 14.14 -39.37
CA LYS A 13 25.59 15.43 -40.07
C LYS A 13 25.41 16.65 -39.16
N GLY A 14 25.09 16.44 -37.89
CA GLY A 14 24.99 17.47 -36.86
C GLY A 14 23.56 17.94 -36.55
N SER A 15 23.41 18.63 -35.42
CA SER A 15 22.13 18.94 -34.76
C SER A 15 21.12 19.72 -35.61
N LYS A 16 21.58 20.54 -36.57
CA LYS A 16 20.69 21.31 -37.46
C LYS A 16 19.94 20.45 -38.47
N GLU A 17 20.59 19.43 -39.05
CA GLU A 17 19.94 18.56 -40.03
C GLU A 17 18.98 17.57 -39.34
N PHE A 18 19.32 17.17 -38.11
CA PHE A 18 18.45 16.38 -37.24
C PHE A 18 17.15 17.13 -36.91
N ARG A 19 17.25 18.43 -36.55
CA ARG A 19 16.10 19.31 -36.25
C ARG A 19 15.16 19.44 -37.46
N ARG A 20 15.71 19.63 -38.66
CA ARG A 20 14.95 19.77 -39.91
C ARG A 20 14.05 18.56 -40.21
N ILE A 21 14.53 17.34 -39.91
CA ILE A 21 13.78 16.10 -40.17
C ILE A 21 12.65 15.90 -39.15
N LEU A 22 12.89 16.24 -37.88
CA LEU A 22 11.85 16.18 -36.84
C LEU A 22 10.73 17.20 -37.15
N ASP A 23 11.08 18.44 -37.46
CA ASP A 23 10.11 19.50 -37.75
C ASP A 23 9.21 19.14 -38.96
N MET A 24 9.77 18.51 -40.00
CA MET A 24 9.01 18.05 -41.16
C MET A 24 8.01 16.92 -40.85
N GLN A 25 8.26 16.11 -39.83
CA GLN A 25 7.37 15.02 -39.41
C GLN A 25 6.24 15.50 -38.50
N PHE A 26 6.55 16.43 -37.59
CA PHE A 26 5.56 16.98 -36.67
C PHE A 26 4.62 18.00 -37.34
N ALA A 27 5.07 18.67 -38.41
CA ALA A 27 4.22 19.60 -39.18
C ALA A 27 3.05 18.92 -39.93
N ASN A 28 3.10 17.61 -40.17
CA ASN A 28 2.13 16.89 -41.01
C ASN A 28 1.27 15.85 -40.25
N SER A 29 1.36 15.78 -38.91
CA SER A 29 0.64 14.77 -38.11
C SER A 29 -0.60 15.36 -37.42
N PRO A 30 -1.81 14.78 -37.57
CA PRO A 30 -3.00 15.26 -36.88
C PRO A 30 -2.93 15.01 -35.36
N PRO A 31 -3.61 15.82 -34.52
CA PRO A 31 -3.28 15.99 -33.10
C PRO A 31 -3.56 14.79 -32.17
N VAL A 32 -4.14 13.69 -32.66
CA VAL A 32 -4.83 12.73 -31.79
C VAL A 32 -4.23 11.32 -31.78
N LEU A 33 -3.29 10.95 -32.67
CA LEU A 33 -2.94 9.51 -32.80
C LEU A 33 -1.46 9.08 -32.80
N THR A 34 -0.47 9.92 -32.50
CA THR A 34 0.95 9.45 -32.52
C THR A 34 1.87 9.90 -31.38
N HIS A 35 1.38 10.61 -30.36
CA HIS A 35 2.26 11.13 -29.29
C HIS A 35 2.86 10.09 -28.33
N HIS A 36 2.32 8.87 -28.23
CA HIS A 36 2.83 7.87 -27.26
C HIS A 36 3.88 6.88 -27.77
N ARG A 37 4.00 6.66 -29.10
CA ARG A 37 5.03 5.75 -29.64
C ARG A 37 6.32 6.49 -30.02
N VAL A 38 6.20 7.63 -30.70
CA VAL A 38 7.36 8.41 -31.16
C VAL A 38 8.17 8.94 -29.98
N THR A 39 7.52 9.38 -28.90
CA THR A 39 8.22 9.83 -27.67
C THR A 39 8.97 8.70 -26.98
N LYS A 40 8.42 7.49 -26.96
CA LYS A 40 9.00 6.34 -26.28
C LYS A 40 10.22 5.79 -27.04
N ASP A 41 10.14 5.71 -28.36
CA ASP A 41 11.23 5.19 -29.19
C ASP A 41 12.38 6.20 -29.30
N VAL A 42 12.08 7.50 -29.40
CA VAL A 42 13.10 8.57 -29.32
C VAL A 42 13.74 8.63 -27.94
N TYR A 43 12.96 8.43 -26.86
CA TYR A 43 13.47 8.38 -25.49
C TYR A 43 14.45 7.21 -25.27
N PHE A 44 14.08 5.99 -25.70
CA PHE A 44 14.97 4.85 -25.57
C PHE A 44 16.21 4.98 -26.44
N TRP A 45 16.09 5.56 -27.64
CA TRP A 45 17.23 5.83 -28.50
C TRP A 45 18.18 6.89 -27.91
N VAL A 46 17.69 7.99 -27.32
CA VAL A 46 18.53 9.00 -26.65
C VAL A 46 19.24 8.40 -25.44
N ILE A 47 18.56 7.58 -24.63
CA ILE A 47 19.18 6.86 -23.51
C ILE A 47 20.27 5.91 -24.03
N ASP A 48 20.00 5.16 -25.10
CA ASP A 48 20.94 4.19 -25.68
C ASP A 48 22.15 4.89 -26.33
N TRP A 49 21.93 6.03 -26.99
CA TRP A 49 22.96 6.89 -27.58
C TRP A 49 23.86 7.55 -26.52
N ILE A 50 23.29 8.07 -25.42
CA ILE A 50 24.05 8.60 -24.27
C ILE A 50 24.93 7.51 -23.65
N ASN A 51 24.39 6.30 -23.50
CA ASN A 51 25.12 5.16 -22.93
C ASN A 51 26.25 4.67 -23.86
N THR A 52 26.13 4.84 -25.18
CA THR A 52 27.08 4.31 -26.17
C THR A 52 28.16 5.28 -26.61
N THR A 53 27.94 6.60 -26.56
CA THR A 53 28.88 7.57 -27.18
C THR A 53 29.86 8.27 -26.22
N GLN A 54 29.68 8.20 -24.89
CA GLN A 54 30.57 8.82 -23.87
C GLN A 54 30.98 10.29 -24.13
N GLN A 55 30.25 11.05 -24.96
CA GLN A 55 30.60 12.44 -25.26
C GLN A 55 30.06 13.42 -24.21
N ILE A 56 30.84 14.47 -23.95
CA ILE A 56 30.48 15.58 -23.07
C ILE A 56 29.45 16.45 -23.80
N PHE A 57 28.21 16.46 -23.31
CA PHE A 57 27.12 17.30 -23.81
C PHE A 57 26.69 18.27 -22.72
N ASP A 58 26.38 19.53 -23.09
CA ASP A 58 25.86 20.55 -22.17
C ASP A 58 24.34 20.36 -21.95
N PRO A 59 23.89 19.95 -20.74
CA PRO A 59 22.48 19.65 -20.47
C PRO A 59 21.55 20.87 -20.57
N PHE A 60 22.09 22.09 -20.45
CA PHE A 60 21.28 23.32 -20.46
C PHE A 60 20.63 23.60 -21.82
N VAL A 61 21.26 23.14 -22.92
CA VAL A 61 20.75 23.35 -24.28
C VAL A 61 19.57 22.42 -24.58
N LEU A 62 19.59 21.19 -24.06
CA LEU A 62 18.47 20.24 -24.19
C LEU A 62 17.24 20.73 -23.41
N PHE A 63 17.46 21.46 -22.31
CA PHE A 63 16.41 21.92 -21.41
C PHE A 63 15.62 23.15 -21.90
N GLN A 64 16.20 24.02 -22.74
CA GLN A 64 15.46 25.17 -23.27
C GLN A 64 14.39 24.76 -24.28
N ASP A 65 14.64 23.74 -25.12
CA ASP A 65 13.70 23.27 -26.14
C ASP A 65 12.57 22.38 -25.57
N ILE A 66 12.69 21.94 -24.30
CA ILE A 66 11.77 20.99 -23.66
C ILE A 66 10.64 21.68 -22.86
N ARG A 67 10.74 22.99 -22.61
CA ARG A 67 9.80 23.78 -21.81
C ARG A 67 8.38 23.90 -22.38
N GLU A 68 8.17 23.59 -23.66
CA GLU A 68 6.84 23.74 -24.30
C GLU A 68 5.93 22.50 -24.19
N PHE A 69 6.44 21.36 -23.68
CA PHE A 69 5.67 20.11 -23.59
C PHE A 69 5.56 19.62 -22.13
N GLY A 70 4.42 19.86 -21.48
CA GLY A 70 4.18 19.74 -20.03
C GLY A 70 4.31 18.38 -19.32
N GLU A 71 5.15 17.44 -19.79
CA GLU A 71 5.49 16.18 -19.10
C GLU A 71 7.01 15.89 -19.06
N SER A 72 7.80 16.74 -19.72
CA SER A 72 9.19 16.48 -20.09
C SER A 72 10.23 16.86 -19.02
N GLN A 73 9.83 17.66 -18.02
CA GLN A 73 10.68 18.03 -16.88
C GLN A 73 11.10 16.80 -16.04
N PHE A 74 10.25 15.78 -15.98
CA PHE A 74 10.45 14.54 -15.23
C PHE A 74 11.57 13.64 -15.77
N TYR A 75 11.74 13.66 -17.09
CA TYR A 75 12.77 12.90 -17.79
C TYR A 75 14.13 13.63 -17.76
N GLY A 76 14.11 14.97 -17.79
CA GLY A 76 15.29 15.81 -17.59
C GLY A 76 15.93 15.63 -16.21
N LEU A 77 15.11 15.58 -15.15
CA LEU A 77 15.59 15.39 -13.77
C LEU A 77 16.23 14.02 -13.52
N VAL A 78 15.78 12.95 -14.18
CA VAL A 78 16.41 11.62 -14.08
C VAL A 78 17.69 11.53 -14.90
N ALA A 79 17.76 12.23 -16.03
CA ALA A 79 18.99 12.36 -16.80
C ALA A 79 20.03 13.17 -16.02
N GLU A 80 19.64 14.29 -15.39
CA GLU A 80 20.47 15.06 -14.46
C GLU A 80 20.94 14.19 -13.28
N ALA A 81 20.03 13.49 -12.61
CA ALA A 81 20.35 12.67 -11.44
C ALA A 81 21.30 11.50 -11.73
N LYS A 82 21.18 10.86 -12.90
CA LYS A 82 22.09 9.77 -13.32
C LYS A 82 23.44 10.28 -13.82
N TRP A 83 23.48 11.45 -14.44
CA TRP A 83 24.70 12.06 -14.94
C TRP A 83 25.50 12.75 -13.82
N ALA A 84 24.80 13.36 -12.86
CA ALA A 84 25.35 14.01 -11.67
C ALA A 84 25.82 13.03 -10.57
N ILE A 85 25.93 11.72 -10.86
CA ILE A 85 26.59 10.76 -9.97
C ILE A 85 28.06 11.16 -9.70
N ASN A 86 28.64 12.07 -10.48
CA ASN A 86 29.95 12.68 -10.24
C ASN A 86 29.94 13.86 -9.23
N ASP A 87 28.77 14.38 -8.82
CA ASP A 87 28.60 15.43 -7.81
C ASP A 87 27.41 15.12 -6.89
N GLU A 88 27.71 14.54 -5.72
CA GLU A 88 26.75 14.02 -4.76
C GLU A 88 25.74 15.08 -4.28
N GLN A 89 26.17 16.34 -4.13
CA GLN A 89 25.31 17.38 -3.57
C GLN A 89 24.21 17.82 -4.54
N SER A 90 24.56 17.96 -5.83
CA SER A 90 23.60 18.30 -6.89
C SER A 90 22.60 17.18 -7.15
N ALA A 91 23.06 15.92 -7.11
CA ALA A 91 22.19 14.76 -7.24
C ALA A 91 21.19 14.65 -6.07
N ARG A 92 21.59 14.96 -4.83
CA ARG A 92 20.67 14.98 -3.67
C ARG A 92 19.58 16.04 -3.83
N VAL A 93 19.94 17.24 -4.30
CA VAL A 93 18.98 18.33 -4.54
C VAL A 93 17.99 17.96 -5.64
N ALA A 94 18.45 17.40 -6.76
CA ALA A 94 17.59 16.98 -7.86
C ALA A 94 16.64 15.83 -7.45
N ALA A 95 17.14 14.85 -6.69
CA ALA A 95 16.30 13.80 -6.14
C ALA A 95 15.25 14.37 -5.17
N GLN A 96 15.65 15.24 -4.24
CA GLN A 96 14.72 15.86 -3.30
C GLN A 96 13.64 16.67 -4.02
N GLN A 97 13.99 17.48 -5.02
CA GLN A 97 13.03 18.23 -5.83
C GLN A 97 12.02 17.32 -6.55
N ALA A 98 12.49 16.19 -7.07
CA ALA A 98 11.60 15.23 -7.71
C ALA A 98 10.69 14.50 -6.70
N LEU A 99 11.13 14.31 -5.46
CA LEU A 99 10.32 13.79 -4.35
C LEU A 99 9.33 14.82 -3.80
N ASP A 100 9.68 16.10 -3.79
CA ASP A 100 8.78 17.19 -3.39
C ASP A 100 7.65 17.38 -4.42
N PHE A 101 7.92 17.02 -5.68
CA PHE A 101 6.93 17.02 -6.75
C PHE A 101 6.05 15.76 -6.75
N ASP A 102 6.65 14.57 -6.72
CA ASP A 102 5.96 13.29 -6.54
C ASP A 102 6.65 12.50 -5.41
N PRO A 103 6.05 12.45 -4.21
CA PRO A 103 6.59 11.72 -3.06
C PRO A 103 6.72 10.21 -3.28
N PHE A 104 6.14 9.68 -4.35
CA PHE A 104 6.26 8.30 -4.77
C PHE A 104 7.22 8.13 -5.95
N TYR A 105 7.93 9.20 -6.33
CA TYR A 105 8.80 9.19 -7.49
C TYR A 105 9.99 8.29 -7.28
N ALA A 106 9.86 7.21 -7.99
CA ALA A 106 10.52 5.98 -7.74
C ALA A 106 12.07 6.09 -7.99
N PRO A 107 12.56 6.76 -9.06
CA PRO A 107 13.99 6.99 -9.30
C PRO A 107 14.68 7.91 -8.30
N ALA A 108 13.99 8.91 -7.77
CA ALA A 108 14.58 9.85 -6.81
C ALA A 108 14.79 9.20 -5.44
N HIS A 109 13.83 8.39 -4.96
CA HIS A 109 14.02 7.53 -3.79
C HIS A 109 15.19 6.54 -3.97
N ASN A 110 15.38 5.99 -5.17
CA ASN A 110 16.53 5.11 -5.44
C ASN A 110 17.85 5.85 -5.28
N LEU A 111 17.96 7.08 -5.81
CA LEU A 111 19.17 7.88 -5.72
C LEU A 111 19.48 8.23 -4.26
N MET A 112 18.46 8.68 -3.51
CA MET A 112 18.60 8.98 -2.08
C MET A 112 19.04 7.76 -1.27
N ASN A 113 18.45 6.58 -1.49
CA ASN A 113 18.84 5.36 -0.77
C ASN A 113 20.28 4.90 -1.07
N ILE A 114 20.74 5.05 -2.33
CA ILE A 114 22.14 4.77 -2.71
C ILE A 114 23.08 5.72 -1.98
N MET A 115 22.72 7.01 -1.94
CA MET A 115 23.49 8.05 -1.28
C MET A 115 23.47 7.93 0.25
N ASP A 116 22.39 7.38 0.82
CA ASP A 116 22.25 7.12 2.26
C ASP A 116 22.83 5.76 2.68
N GLY A 117 23.50 5.06 1.77
CA GLY A 117 24.20 3.79 2.05
C GLY A 117 23.29 2.59 2.29
N VAL A 118 22.00 2.67 1.93
CA VAL A 118 21.10 1.52 1.93
C VAL A 118 21.43 0.67 0.71
N ASP A 119 22.22 -0.38 0.92
CA ASP A 119 22.54 -1.35 -0.11
C ASP A 119 21.29 -2.17 -0.49
N VAL A 120 20.56 -1.65 -1.49
CA VAL A 120 19.34 -2.23 -2.07
C VAL A 120 19.61 -3.63 -2.63
N GLU A 121 20.83 -3.96 -3.07
CA GLU A 121 21.17 -5.31 -3.56
C GLU A 121 21.24 -6.34 -2.42
N ASN A 122 21.52 -5.91 -1.19
CA ASN A 122 21.73 -6.81 -0.05
C ASN A 122 20.44 -7.31 0.64
N VAL A 123 19.31 -6.61 0.50
CA VAL A 123 18.08 -6.94 1.25
C VAL A 123 17.53 -8.32 0.87
N GLY A 124 17.46 -8.64 -0.43
CA GLY A 124 16.94 -9.94 -0.90
C GLY A 124 17.86 -11.13 -0.60
N ASN A 125 19.16 -10.86 -0.45
CA ASN A 125 20.16 -11.85 -0.04
C ASN A 125 20.11 -12.12 1.47
N LYS A 126 19.62 -11.18 2.28
CA LYS A 126 19.57 -11.31 3.74
C LYS A 126 18.19 -11.70 4.28
N PHE A 127 17.12 -11.21 3.67
CA PHE A 127 15.76 -11.32 4.19
C PHE A 127 14.82 -12.06 3.23
N ILE A 128 13.76 -12.63 3.80
CA ILE A 128 12.65 -13.30 3.12
C ILE A 128 11.35 -12.63 3.57
N CYS A 129 10.56 -12.15 2.61
CA CYS A 129 9.23 -11.60 2.88
C CYS A 129 8.24 -12.74 3.15
N CYS A 130 7.58 -12.72 4.31
CA CYS A 130 6.58 -13.75 4.65
C CYS A 130 5.22 -13.51 3.99
N GLN A 131 4.96 -12.30 3.46
CA GLN A 131 3.62 -11.92 3.02
C GLN A 131 3.04 -12.82 1.93
N PRO A 132 3.77 -13.12 0.83
CA PRO A 132 3.21 -13.93 -0.26
C PRO A 132 2.91 -15.38 0.14
N PHE A 133 3.40 -15.83 1.30
CA PHE A 133 3.17 -17.16 1.86
C PHE A 133 2.08 -17.18 2.92
N THR A 134 1.61 -16.03 3.39
CA THR A 134 0.72 -15.96 4.55
C THR A 134 -0.55 -15.16 4.29
N GLN A 135 -0.57 -14.28 3.31
CA GLN A 135 -1.71 -13.43 3.07
C GLN A 135 -2.08 -13.28 1.60
N MET A 136 -3.37 -13.10 1.37
CA MET A 136 -3.93 -12.65 0.09
C MET A 136 -4.95 -11.55 0.34
N GLU A 137 -5.12 -10.68 -0.64
CA GLU A 137 -6.10 -9.61 -0.64
C GLU A 137 -6.88 -9.63 -1.96
N LEU A 138 -8.20 -9.64 -1.87
CA LEU A 138 -9.10 -9.41 -2.98
C LEU A 138 -9.53 -7.94 -2.96
N LYS A 139 -9.18 -7.18 -3.99
CA LYS A 139 -9.49 -5.74 -4.07
C LYS A 139 -9.85 -5.28 -5.47
N THR A 140 -10.51 -4.14 -5.59
CA THR A 140 -10.85 -3.53 -6.88
C THR A 140 -9.81 -2.48 -7.25
N ILE A 141 -9.05 -2.70 -8.31
CA ILE A 141 -8.07 -1.74 -8.86
C ILE A 141 -8.55 -1.29 -10.23
N ALA A 142 -8.71 0.03 -10.41
CA ALA A 142 -9.15 0.61 -11.67
C ALA A 142 -10.41 -0.07 -12.24
N GLY A 143 -11.39 -0.35 -11.36
CA GLY A 143 -12.67 -0.97 -11.73
C GLY A 143 -12.64 -2.48 -11.96
N ARG A 144 -11.49 -3.15 -11.73
CA ARG A 144 -11.35 -4.61 -11.88
C ARG A 144 -11.00 -5.25 -10.55
N ASP A 145 -11.71 -6.30 -10.19
CA ASP A 145 -11.38 -7.11 -9.01
C ASP A 145 -10.14 -7.94 -9.30
N GLN A 146 -9.23 -8.01 -8.33
CA GLN A 146 -7.94 -8.66 -8.47
C GLN A 146 -7.51 -9.26 -7.13
N PHE A 147 -6.91 -10.45 -7.18
CA PHE A 147 -6.20 -11.01 -6.04
C PHE A 147 -4.75 -10.55 -6.03
N THR A 148 -4.25 -10.20 -4.85
CA THR A 148 -2.86 -9.82 -4.62
C THR A 148 -2.30 -10.54 -3.40
N PHE A 149 -1.00 -10.84 -3.40
CA PHE A 149 -0.34 -11.57 -2.30
C PHE A 149 0.66 -10.67 -1.54
N CYS A 150 0.64 -9.37 -1.82
CA CYS A 150 1.53 -8.37 -1.26
C CYS A 150 0.79 -7.48 -0.26
N CYS A 151 1.54 -6.84 0.65
CA CYS A 151 0.99 -5.89 1.63
C CYS A 151 0.69 -4.50 1.07
N LEU A 152 1.05 -4.21 -0.19
CA LEU A 152 0.84 -2.89 -0.77
C LEU A 152 -0.57 -2.77 -1.34
N GLN A 153 -1.40 -1.99 -0.65
CA GLN A 153 -2.60 -1.36 -1.21
C GLN A 153 -2.30 -0.61 -2.53
N TRP A 154 -1.04 -0.20 -2.74
CA TRP A 154 -0.59 0.81 -3.70
C TRP A 154 0.39 0.33 -4.77
N SER A 155 0.62 -0.97 -4.94
CA SER A 155 1.49 -1.42 -6.05
C SER A 155 0.69 -1.43 -7.36
N PRO A 156 1.00 -0.57 -8.35
CA PRO A 156 0.42 -0.66 -9.68
C PRO A 156 0.99 -1.85 -10.48
N TYR A 157 2.02 -2.53 -9.95
CA TYR A 157 2.66 -3.67 -10.61
C TYR A 157 2.15 -5.01 -10.06
N LEU A 158 1.31 -5.63 -10.91
CA LEU A 158 1.25 -7.02 -11.34
C LEU A 158 1.36 -8.17 -10.31
N ILE A 159 0.28 -8.96 -10.25
CA ILE A 159 0.23 -10.26 -10.93
C ILE A 159 -1.12 -10.38 -11.65
N THR A 160 -1.25 -9.79 -12.84
CA THR A 160 -2.46 -9.97 -13.67
C THR A 160 -2.26 -11.04 -14.75
N GLY A 161 -1.41 -12.03 -14.48
CA GLY A 161 -1.47 -13.30 -15.21
C GLY A 161 -2.64 -14.18 -14.77
N LEU A 162 -3.36 -13.78 -13.71
CA LEU A 162 -4.51 -14.49 -13.19
C LEU A 162 -5.75 -14.12 -14.00
N ASP A 163 -6.28 -15.10 -14.72
CA ASP A 163 -7.64 -15.05 -15.22
C ASP A 163 -8.53 -15.59 -14.10
N LEU A 164 -9.24 -14.69 -13.41
CA LEU A 164 -10.13 -15.05 -12.29
C LEU A 164 -11.16 -16.11 -12.68
N HIS A 165 -11.43 -16.29 -13.97
CA HIS A 165 -12.39 -17.26 -14.48
C HIS A 165 -11.75 -18.59 -14.91
N LYS A 166 -10.41 -18.73 -14.88
CA LYS A 166 -9.71 -19.96 -15.30
C LYS A 166 -8.88 -20.64 -14.21
N ASP A 167 -8.43 -19.90 -13.20
CA ASP A 167 -7.62 -20.48 -12.13
C ASP A 167 -8.51 -21.09 -11.02
N GLU A 168 -8.63 -22.41 -10.99
CA GLU A 168 -9.39 -23.14 -9.95
C GLU A 168 -8.78 -22.95 -8.53
N ASP A 169 -7.44 -22.90 -8.42
CA ASP A 169 -6.72 -22.57 -7.18
C ASP A 169 -5.93 -21.27 -7.35
N ILE A 170 -6.61 -20.13 -7.13
CA ILE A 170 -5.97 -18.80 -7.19
C ILE A 170 -4.80 -18.69 -6.21
N TRP A 171 -4.88 -19.29 -5.02
CA TRP A 171 -3.85 -19.18 -4.00
C TRP A 171 -2.55 -19.89 -4.38
N ASN A 172 -2.61 -20.98 -5.15
CA ASN A 172 -1.43 -21.65 -5.71
C ASN A 172 -1.36 -21.64 -7.24
N SER A 173 -1.99 -20.65 -7.86
CA SER A 173 -1.87 -20.34 -9.29
C SER A 173 -0.40 -20.21 -9.72
N GLU A 174 -0.15 -20.36 -11.02
CA GLU A 174 1.19 -20.21 -11.59
C GLU A 174 1.81 -18.85 -11.21
N GLY A 175 1.02 -17.77 -11.30
CA GLY A 175 1.44 -16.44 -10.89
C GLY A 175 1.81 -16.34 -9.41
N ALA A 176 1.02 -16.94 -8.51
CA ALA A 176 1.31 -16.94 -7.07
C ALA A 176 2.60 -17.70 -6.74
N ARG A 177 2.81 -18.87 -7.36
CA ARG A 177 4.01 -19.69 -7.18
C ARG A 177 5.26 -18.98 -7.72
N GLU A 178 5.18 -18.38 -8.91
CA GLU A 178 6.30 -17.64 -9.49
C GLU A 178 6.63 -16.38 -8.68
N PHE A 179 5.64 -15.73 -8.05
CA PHE A 179 5.90 -14.65 -7.11
C PHE A 179 6.63 -15.13 -5.86
N ARG A 180 6.16 -16.20 -5.22
CA ARG A 180 6.84 -16.81 -4.07
C ARG A 180 8.26 -17.23 -4.40
N LYS A 181 8.48 -17.79 -5.60
CA LYS A 181 9.82 -18.11 -6.11
C LYS A 181 10.72 -16.88 -6.20
N SER A 182 10.24 -15.76 -6.75
CA SER A 182 11.02 -14.52 -6.80
C SER A 182 11.47 -14.01 -5.42
N ILE A 183 10.71 -14.28 -4.35
CA ILE A 183 11.06 -13.93 -2.98
C ILE A 183 12.13 -14.88 -2.44
N LEU A 184 11.94 -16.20 -2.60
CA LEU A 184 12.92 -17.19 -2.13
C LEU A 184 14.24 -17.10 -2.89
N ASP A 185 14.22 -16.76 -4.17
CA ASP A 185 15.42 -16.55 -5.00
C ASP A 185 16.13 -15.22 -4.69
N GLY A 186 15.50 -14.33 -3.93
CA GLY A 186 16.10 -13.07 -3.49
C GLY A 186 16.12 -11.95 -4.53
N ASN A 187 15.60 -12.18 -5.75
CA ASN A 187 15.56 -11.15 -6.79
C ASN A 187 14.39 -10.16 -6.62
N TYR A 188 13.29 -10.58 -5.97
CA TYR A 188 12.09 -9.75 -5.72
C TYR A 188 11.56 -9.10 -7.00
N LYS A 189 11.66 -9.78 -8.16
CA LYS A 189 11.42 -9.20 -9.49
C LYS A 189 10.00 -8.63 -9.70
N TYR A 190 9.02 -9.11 -8.93
CA TYR A 190 7.63 -8.60 -8.95
C TYR A 190 7.33 -7.57 -7.86
N CYS A 191 8.28 -7.28 -6.97
CA CYS A 191 8.08 -6.28 -5.94
C CYS A 191 8.41 -4.89 -6.48
N ASN A 192 7.52 -3.93 -6.20
CA ASN A 192 7.90 -2.52 -6.27
C ASN A 192 8.78 -2.18 -5.06
N LYS A 193 10.10 -2.35 -5.23
CA LYS A 193 11.13 -2.13 -4.20
C LYS A 193 11.09 -0.70 -3.62
N ARG A 194 10.50 0.25 -4.35
CA ARG A 194 10.47 1.67 -4.00
C ARG A 194 9.30 2.04 -3.09
N ILE A 195 8.15 1.39 -3.29
CA ILE A 195 6.94 1.58 -2.45
C ILE A 195 6.91 0.58 -1.28
N CYS A 196 7.63 -0.54 -1.39
CA CYS A 196 7.60 -1.59 -0.37
C CYS A 196 8.23 -1.15 0.95
N THR A 197 7.39 -0.74 1.89
CA THR A 197 7.81 -0.39 3.27
C THR A 197 8.51 -1.53 4.00
N LEU A 198 8.30 -2.78 3.59
CA LEU A 198 9.02 -3.93 4.15
C LEU A 198 10.45 -4.01 3.62
N TYR A 199 10.66 -3.68 2.34
CA TYR A 199 11.98 -3.66 1.73
C TYR A 199 12.83 -2.50 2.28
N ASN A 200 12.19 -1.35 2.52
CA ASN A 200 12.84 -0.15 3.04
C ASN A 200 12.94 -0.13 4.58
N ASN A 201 12.28 -1.06 5.29
CA ASN A 201 12.35 -1.20 6.74
C ASN A 201 12.07 -2.67 7.16
N PRO A 202 13.07 -3.57 7.13
CA PRO A 202 12.89 -5.03 7.23
C PRO A 202 12.49 -5.55 8.62
N ILE A 203 12.07 -4.68 9.55
CA ILE A 203 11.86 -5.02 10.96
C ILE A 203 10.52 -5.75 11.20
N HIS A 204 9.58 -5.71 10.24
CA HIS A 204 8.23 -6.29 10.40
C HIS A 204 7.81 -7.16 9.22
N ASN A 205 7.52 -8.45 9.46
CA ASN A 205 7.08 -9.44 8.45
C ASN A 205 8.14 -9.86 7.41
N MET A 206 9.41 -9.55 7.67
CA MET A 206 10.54 -10.22 7.04
C MET A 206 11.28 -11.05 8.08
N VAL A 207 11.79 -12.19 7.65
CA VAL A 207 12.70 -13.04 8.44
C VAL A 207 14.01 -13.13 7.70
N THR A 208 15.12 -13.26 8.43
CA THR A 208 16.43 -13.49 7.83
C THR A 208 16.50 -14.89 7.23
N ARG A 209 17.33 -15.06 6.20
CA ARG A 209 17.61 -16.40 5.64
C ARG A 209 18.28 -17.31 6.66
N GLU A 210 19.09 -16.77 7.57
CA GLU A 210 19.71 -17.50 8.67
C GLU A 210 18.66 -18.09 9.63
N GLU A 211 17.67 -17.29 10.05
CA GLU A 211 16.53 -17.74 10.88
C GLU A 211 15.77 -18.90 10.23
N THR A 212 15.76 -19.01 8.89
CA THR A 212 15.09 -20.13 8.19
C THR A 212 15.95 -21.39 8.04
N ARG A 213 17.27 -21.29 8.19
CA ARG A 213 18.22 -22.42 8.09
C ARG A 213 18.54 -23.04 9.43
N ALA A 214 18.49 -22.26 10.50
CA ALA A 214 18.77 -22.73 11.85
C ALA A 214 17.79 -23.86 12.23
N THR A 215 18.33 -25.06 12.42
CA THR A 215 17.61 -26.15 13.11
C THR A 215 17.32 -25.70 14.54
N SER A 216 16.32 -26.30 15.19
CA SER A 216 15.81 -25.95 16.53
C SER A 216 16.83 -26.01 17.68
N THR A 217 18.12 -26.18 17.39
CA THR A 217 19.25 -26.01 18.30
C THR A 217 19.92 -24.65 18.05
N LEU A 218 19.25 -23.57 18.46
CA LEU A 218 19.94 -22.31 18.81
C LEU A 218 20.70 -22.52 20.13
N THR A 219 21.77 -23.30 20.11
CA THR A 219 22.73 -23.40 21.23
C THR A 219 24.16 -23.02 20.85
N SER A 220 24.51 -22.80 19.59
CA SER A 220 25.87 -22.34 19.27
C SER A 220 25.99 -21.69 17.90
N THR A 221 25.50 -20.46 17.77
CA THR A 221 26.14 -19.37 17.01
C THR A 221 25.29 -18.09 17.13
N SER A 222 25.86 -17.10 17.82
CA SER A 222 25.66 -15.65 17.69
C SER A 222 24.28 -14.98 17.88
N ILE A 223 23.14 -15.68 17.82
CA ILE A 223 21.82 -15.06 18.03
C ILE A 223 21.16 -15.66 19.28
N LYS A 224 21.26 -14.94 20.41
CA LYS A 224 20.54 -15.33 21.64
C LYS A 224 19.02 -15.34 21.35
N PRO A 225 18.29 -16.46 21.58
CA PRO A 225 16.84 -16.56 21.38
C PRO A 225 16.00 -15.48 22.10
N THR A 226 16.59 -14.82 23.09
CA THR A 226 15.95 -13.81 23.94
C THR A 226 15.71 -12.44 23.28
N LYS A 227 16.11 -12.21 22.01
CA LYS A 227 15.92 -10.92 21.31
C LYS A 227 14.77 -10.85 20.29
N LEU A 228 14.13 -11.97 19.94
CA LEU A 228 13.08 -11.98 18.92
C LEU A 228 11.67 -11.89 19.52
N SER A 229 10.81 -11.04 18.94
CA SER A 229 9.40 -10.99 19.35
C SER A 229 8.69 -12.32 19.06
N PRO A 230 7.66 -12.72 19.84
CA PRO A 230 6.89 -13.94 19.60
C PRO A 230 6.35 -14.04 18.17
N LYS A 231 5.91 -12.91 17.59
CA LYS A 231 5.45 -12.84 16.19
C LYS A 231 6.55 -13.24 15.21
N ARG A 232 7.78 -12.78 15.44
CA ARG A 232 8.92 -13.06 14.55
C ARG A 232 9.35 -14.53 14.64
N LEU A 233 9.30 -15.13 15.83
CA LEU A 233 9.54 -16.57 16.02
C LEU A 233 8.53 -17.43 15.24
N ILE A 234 7.24 -17.09 15.32
CA ILE A 234 6.19 -17.79 14.56
C ILE A 234 6.40 -17.64 13.03
N GLN A 235 6.87 -16.48 12.60
CA GLN A 235 7.19 -16.22 11.19
C GLN A 235 8.41 -17.02 10.72
N SER A 236 9.49 -17.05 11.50
CA SER A 236 10.71 -17.79 11.15
C SER A 236 10.45 -19.29 11.10
N ASP A 237 9.74 -19.84 12.09
CA ASP A 237 9.39 -21.26 12.12
C ASP A 237 8.50 -21.68 10.94
N PHE A 238 7.55 -20.82 10.57
CA PHE A 238 6.72 -21.06 9.40
C PHE A 238 7.54 -21.08 8.12
N MET A 239 8.38 -20.06 7.90
CA MET A 239 9.18 -19.98 6.68
C MET A 239 10.20 -21.11 6.61
N ARG A 240 10.81 -21.51 7.73
CA ARG A 240 11.69 -22.68 7.81
C ARG A 240 11.00 -23.94 7.29
N LYS A 241 9.83 -24.26 7.85
CA LYS A 241 9.04 -25.44 7.41
C LYS A 241 8.66 -25.35 5.94
N GLN A 242 8.29 -24.15 5.47
CA GLN A 242 7.91 -23.92 4.08
C GLN A 242 9.09 -24.15 3.12
N THR A 243 10.29 -23.63 3.45
CA THR A 243 11.49 -23.79 2.61
C THR A 243 12.02 -25.22 2.56
N GLN A 244 11.58 -26.10 3.47
CA GLN A 244 11.97 -27.51 3.53
C GLN A 244 10.96 -28.43 2.80
N LYS A 245 9.85 -27.91 2.28
CA LYS A 245 8.91 -28.70 1.47
C LYS A 245 9.55 -29.07 0.12
N VAL A 246 9.08 -30.18 -0.47
CA VAL A 246 9.46 -30.61 -1.83
C VAL A 246 9.16 -29.52 -2.84
N ASP A 247 8.00 -28.87 -2.72
CA ASP A 247 7.64 -27.66 -3.45
C ASP A 247 7.52 -26.48 -2.46
N PRO A 248 8.57 -25.66 -2.29
CA PRO A 248 8.57 -24.54 -1.36
C PRO A 248 7.71 -23.35 -1.85
N TYR A 249 7.17 -23.40 -3.07
CA TYR A 249 6.31 -22.37 -3.63
C TYR A 249 4.82 -22.70 -3.47
N PHE A 250 4.49 -23.97 -3.22
CA PHE A 250 3.15 -24.41 -2.85
C PHE A 250 2.87 -24.18 -1.36
N VAL A 251 1.77 -23.48 -1.06
CA VAL A 251 1.34 -23.21 0.31
C VAL A 251 -0.07 -23.74 0.49
N ASP A 252 -0.27 -24.58 1.49
CA ASP A 252 -1.54 -25.30 1.68
C ASP A 252 -2.74 -24.37 1.84
N ARG A 253 -2.57 -23.21 2.48
CA ARG A 253 -3.62 -22.20 2.69
C ARG A 253 -3.06 -20.85 3.19
N PRO A 254 -3.72 -19.72 2.88
CA PRO A 254 -3.38 -18.43 3.46
C PRO A 254 -3.70 -18.42 4.96
N ARG A 255 -2.91 -17.67 5.73
CA ARG A 255 -3.21 -17.38 7.15
C ARG A 255 -4.15 -16.19 7.29
N HIS A 256 -4.05 -15.22 6.39
CA HIS A 256 -4.90 -14.03 6.36
C HIS A 256 -5.50 -13.82 4.96
N ILE A 257 -6.78 -13.52 4.89
CA ILE A 257 -7.46 -13.12 3.66
C ILE A 257 -8.05 -11.74 3.91
N PHE A 258 -7.73 -10.76 3.06
CA PHE A 258 -8.33 -9.44 3.07
C PHE A 258 -9.38 -9.36 1.97
N ILE A 259 -10.59 -8.94 2.31
CA ILE A 259 -11.66 -8.67 1.34
C ILE A 259 -11.94 -7.17 1.32
N ALA A 260 -11.46 -6.52 0.25
CA ALA A 260 -11.43 -5.08 0.03
C ALA A 260 -11.89 -4.69 -1.39
N TYR A 261 -12.88 -5.42 -1.93
CA TYR A 261 -13.38 -5.29 -3.30
C TYR A 261 -14.83 -4.79 -3.39
N ASP A 262 -15.46 -4.48 -2.25
CA ASP A 262 -16.75 -3.78 -2.23
C ASP A 262 -16.52 -2.32 -1.86
N GLU A 263 -16.90 -1.42 -2.77
CA GLU A 263 -16.84 0.02 -2.52
C GLU A 263 -18.06 0.55 -1.76
N SER A 264 -19.09 -0.27 -1.53
CA SER A 264 -20.34 0.14 -0.88
C SER A 264 -20.07 0.68 0.53
N CYS A 265 -20.50 1.90 0.80
CA CYS A 265 -20.35 2.54 2.10
C CYS A 265 -21.48 3.52 2.32
N ASN A 266 -21.96 3.60 3.56
CA ASN A 266 -22.95 4.60 3.98
C ASN A 266 -22.33 5.99 4.20
N LEU A 267 -20.99 6.13 4.13
CA LEU A 267 -20.28 7.40 4.22
C LEU A 267 -19.60 7.80 2.91
N ALA A 268 -19.28 9.09 2.82
CA ALA A 268 -18.53 9.74 1.75
C ALA A 268 -17.36 10.55 2.32
N CYS A 269 -16.51 9.90 3.12
CA CYS A 269 -15.36 10.56 3.75
C CYS A 269 -14.49 11.24 2.67
N PRO A 270 -14.20 12.56 2.76
CA PRO A 270 -13.51 13.29 1.69
C PRO A 270 -12.12 12.73 1.34
N SER A 271 -11.44 12.11 2.31
CA SER A 271 -10.14 11.47 2.13
C SER A 271 -10.21 10.15 1.35
N CYS A 272 -11.41 9.60 1.14
CA CYS A 272 -11.63 8.28 0.56
C CYS A 272 -12.46 8.33 -0.73
N ARG A 273 -13.47 9.20 -0.83
CA ARG A 273 -14.35 9.28 -2.00
C ARG A 273 -15.07 10.62 -2.13
N LYS A 274 -15.55 10.91 -3.33
CA LYS A 274 -16.34 12.13 -3.65
C LYS A 274 -17.83 12.02 -3.32
N GLY A 275 -18.35 10.80 -3.07
CA GLY A 275 -19.76 10.58 -2.81
C GLY A 275 -20.04 9.20 -2.23
N ILE A 276 -21.27 9.00 -1.74
CA ILE A 276 -21.74 7.71 -1.24
C ILE A 276 -21.73 6.72 -2.40
N LYS A 277 -21.11 5.56 -2.18
CA LYS A 277 -21.04 4.49 -3.18
C LYS A 277 -21.95 3.34 -2.75
N ARG A 278 -22.67 2.78 -3.72
CA ARG A 278 -23.40 1.52 -3.61
C ARG A 278 -23.17 0.75 -4.91
N VAL A 279 -22.73 -0.49 -4.80
CA VAL A 279 -22.58 -1.34 -5.99
C VAL A 279 -23.94 -1.70 -6.58
N SER A 280 -24.00 -1.88 -7.89
CA SER A 280 -25.21 -2.33 -8.58
C SER A 280 -25.55 -3.77 -8.19
N GLU A 281 -26.80 -4.17 -8.40
CA GLU A 281 -27.22 -5.56 -8.19
C GLU A 281 -26.42 -6.55 -9.04
N LYS A 282 -26.20 -6.23 -10.32
CA LYS A 282 -25.35 -7.04 -11.20
C LYS A 282 -23.96 -7.25 -10.59
N LYS A 283 -23.32 -6.16 -10.15
CA LYS A 283 -21.98 -6.23 -9.56
C LYS A 283 -21.97 -7.04 -8.25
N ARG A 284 -23.02 -6.92 -7.44
CA ARG A 284 -23.21 -7.72 -6.23
C ARG A 284 -23.26 -9.22 -6.54
N ILE A 285 -23.96 -9.63 -7.60
CA ILE A 285 -24.02 -11.04 -8.03
C ILE A 285 -22.63 -11.52 -8.46
N GLU A 286 -21.92 -10.75 -9.30
CA GLU A 286 -20.53 -11.08 -9.70
C GLU A 286 -19.60 -11.25 -8.49
N MET A 287 -19.77 -10.38 -7.48
CA MET A 287 -19.02 -10.44 -6.23
C MET A 287 -19.40 -11.64 -5.36
N ASP A 288 -20.68 -12.03 -5.35
CA ASP A 288 -21.14 -13.24 -4.69
C ASP A 288 -20.44 -14.46 -5.30
N ASP A 289 -20.47 -14.59 -6.62
CA ASP A 289 -19.83 -15.69 -7.35
C ASP A 289 -18.33 -15.74 -7.10
N LEU A 290 -17.65 -14.58 -7.09
CA LEU A 290 -16.22 -14.47 -6.83
C LEU A 290 -15.86 -14.93 -5.40
N PHE A 291 -16.66 -14.56 -4.41
CA PHE A 291 -16.46 -14.99 -3.03
C PHE A 291 -16.66 -16.51 -2.90
N GLU A 292 -17.75 -17.04 -3.46
CA GLU A 292 -18.08 -18.46 -3.40
C GLU A 292 -17.03 -19.33 -4.11
N SER A 293 -16.52 -18.87 -5.26
CA SER A 293 -15.59 -19.64 -6.08
C SER A 293 -14.16 -19.64 -5.54
N HIS A 294 -13.70 -18.55 -4.92
CA HIS A 294 -12.27 -18.39 -4.59
C HIS A 294 -11.98 -18.08 -3.13
N VAL A 295 -12.89 -17.46 -2.39
CA VAL A 295 -12.65 -17.10 -0.99
C VAL A 295 -13.18 -18.17 -0.04
N ARG A 296 -14.44 -18.57 -0.19
CA ARG A 296 -15.07 -19.57 0.70
C ARG A 296 -14.28 -20.88 0.79
N PRO A 297 -13.80 -21.48 -0.33
CA PRO A 297 -13.06 -22.74 -0.25
C PRO A 297 -11.80 -22.66 0.64
N LEU A 298 -11.16 -21.48 0.69
CA LEU A 298 -9.97 -21.24 1.52
C LEU A 298 -10.28 -21.06 3.02
N LEU A 299 -11.56 -20.89 3.38
CA LEU A 299 -12.02 -20.76 4.75
C LEU A 299 -12.42 -22.11 5.36
N ILE A 300 -12.89 -23.05 4.54
CA ILE A 300 -13.38 -24.36 4.97
C ILE A 300 -12.23 -25.18 5.58
N ASN A 301 -12.42 -25.62 6.82
CA ASN A 301 -11.44 -26.31 7.66
C ASN A 301 -10.11 -25.54 7.82
N GLY A 302 -10.11 -24.24 7.52
CA GLY A 302 -8.96 -23.35 7.53
C GLY A 302 -8.68 -22.74 8.90
N LYS A 303 -7.42 -22.40 9.16
CA LYS A 303 -7.01 -21.55 10.30
C LYS A 303 -6.65 -20.17 9.78
N THR A 304 -7.68 -19.38 9.50
CA THR A 304 -7.57 -18.17 8.65
C THR A 304 -8.17 -16.96 9.35
N HIS A 305 -7.48 -15.81 9.30
CA HIS A 305 -8.11 -14.54 9.66
C HIS A 305 -8.68 -13.88 8.40
N LEU A 306 -9.99 -13.75 8.36
CA LEU A 306 -10.68 -13.00 7.31
C LEU A 306 -10.84 -11.55 7.76
N THR A 307 -10.26 -10.61 7.02
CA THR A 307 -10.35 -9.17 7.30
C THR A 307 -11.24 -8.50 6.27
N ALA A 308 -12.37 -7.94 6.70
CA ALA A 308 -13.24 -7.13 5.86
C ALA A 308 -12.92 -5.64 6.05
N SER A 309 -12.38 -4.99 5.01
CA SER A 309 -11.81 -3.64 5.09
C SER A 309 -11.69 -2.95 3.71
N GLY A 310 -11.11 -1.75 3.67
CA GLY A 310 -10.31 -1.28 2.53
C GLY A 310 -11.00 -0.29 1.59
N HIS A 311 -12.16 -0.61 1.03
CA HIS A 311 -12.81 0.21 -0.01
C HIS A 311 -14.26 0.60 0.29
N GLY A 312 -14.90 -0.06 1.26
CA GLY A 312 -16.27 0.18 1.67
C GLY A 312 -16.45 0.00 3.17
N ASP A 313 -17.70 -0.09 3.62
CA ASP A 313 -18.02 -0.49 4.98
C ASP A 313 -18.62 -1.91 4.98
N PRO A 314 -18.05 -2.88 5.72
CA PRO A 314 -18.49 -4.27 5.68
C PRO A 314 -19.89 -4.47 6.27
N ILE A 315 -20.38 -3.55 7.10
CA ILE A 315 -21.73 -3.59 7.66
C ILE A 315 -22.69 -2.84 6.72
N GLY A 316 -22.24 -1.74 6.11
CA GLY A 316 -23.00 -0.98 5.11
C GLY A 316 -23.20 -1.73 3.79
N SER A 317 -22.28 -2.61 3.42
CA SER A 317 -22.38 -3.48 2.25
C SER A 317 -23.35 -4.66 2.50
N PRO A 318 -24.44 -4.81 1.72
CA PRO A 318 -25.26 -6.01 1.77
C PRO A 318 -24.48 -7.29 1.41
N HIS A 319 -23.58 -7.20 0.43
CA HIS A 319 -22.75 -8.33 0.00
C HIS A 319 -21.85 -8.83 1.14
N LEU A 320 -20.95 -7.98 1.63
CA LEU A 320 -19.99 -8.35 2.67
C LEU A 320 -20.72 -8.76 3.95
N ARG A 321 -21.76 -8.01 4.37
CA ARG A 321 -22.57 -8.36 5.53
C ARG A 321 -23.16 -9.76 5.40
N ASN A 322 -23.75 -10.10 4.26
CA ASN A 322 -24.33 -11.43 4.03
C ASN A 322 -23.27 -12.53 3.98
N LYS A 323 -22.12 -12.31 3.31
CA LYS A 323 -21.04 -13.30 3.26
C LYS A 323 -20.42 -13.54 4.61
N LEU A 324 -20.18 -12.49 5.40
CA LEU A 324 -19.69 -12.62 6.77
C LEU A 324 -20.66 -13.42 7.63
N LYS A 325 -21.96 -13.11 7.59
CA LYS A 325 -23.02 -13.82 8.33
C LYS A 325 -23.11 -15.31 7.98
N SER A 326 -22.69 -15.68 6.77
CA SER A 326 -22.69 -17.07 6.30
C SER A 326 -21.52 -17.91 6.81
N ILE A 327 -20.52 -17.32 7.47
CA ILE A 327 -19.33 -18.03 7.99
C ILE A 327 -19.68 -18.63 9.36
N VAL A 328 -20.58 -19.60 9.34
CA VAL A 328 -21.14 -20.29 10.52
C VAL A 328 -20.99 -21.79 10.32
N GLY A 329 -20.72 -22.53 11.40
CA GLY A 329 -20.48 -23.98 11.32
C GLY A 329 -19.10 -24.41 11.84
N ILE A 330 -18.96 -25.74 11.98
CA ILE A 330 -17.77 -26.41 12.53
C ILE A 330 -16.59 -26.37 11.55
N GLU A 331 -16.89 -26.40 10.26
CA GLU A 331 -15.93 -26.27 9.16
C GLU A 331 -15.23 -24.90 9.18
N TYR A 332 -15.87 -23.86 9.72
CA TYR A 332 -15.26 -22.54 9.90
C TYR A 332 -14.74 -22.31 11.33
N SER A 333 -14.57 -23.36 12.14
CA SER A 333 -14.13 -23.23 13.54
C SER A 333 -12.76 -22.58 13.70
N GLY A 334 -11.86 -22.75 12.72
CA GLY A 334 -10.56 -22.10 12.70
C GLY A 334 -10.55 -20.68 12.11
N VAL A 335 -11.69 -20.16 11.66
CA VAL A 335 -11.79 -18.81 11.09
C VAL A 335 -11.95 -17.76 12.17
N LYS A 336 -11.16 -16.70 12.08
CA LYS A 336 -11.29 -15.47 12.89
C LYS A 336 -11.60 -14.29 11.99
N ILE A 337 -12.49 -13.40 12.44
CA ILE A 337 -12.97 -12.28 11.62
C ILE A 337 -12.45 -10.96 12.20
N ASN A 338 -11.84 -10.15 11.35
CA ASN A 338 -11.47 -8.78 11.66
C ASN A 338 -12.38 -7.84 10.86
N LEU A 339 -13.06 -6.93 11.54
CA LEU A 339 -13.92 -5.93 10.90
C LEU A 339 -13.25 -4.56 10.98
N GLN A 340 -13.16 -3.87 9.84
CA GLN A 340 -12.84 -2.45 9.80
C GLN A 340 -14.04 -1.68 9.27
N THR A 341 -14.64 -0.85 10.12
CA THR A 341 -15.90 -0.15 9.85
C THR A 341 -15.78 1.33 10.21
N ASN A 342 -16.67 2.15 9.69
CA ASN A 342 -16.87 3.53 10.16
C ASN A 342 -17.68 3.61 11.48
N GLY A 343 -18.28 2.51 11.93
CA GLY A 343 -18.99 2.40 13.21
C GLY A 343 -20.39 3.02 13.25
N GLN A 344 -20.87 3.68 12.20
CA GLN A 344 -22.19 4.31 12.16
C GLN A 344 -23.35 3.30 12.13
N LEU A 345 -23.08 2.06 11.74
CA LEU A 345 -24.05 0.96 11.64
C LEU A 345 -23.82 -0.11 12.71
N LEU A 346 -23.05 0.18 13.76
CA LEU A 346 -22.91 -0.67 14.95
C LEU A 346 -23.96 -0.31 16.02
N ASP A 347 -25.19 -0.03 15.57
CA ASP A 347 -26.37 0.10 16.43
C ASP A 347 -26.96 -1.28 16.76
N GLU A 348 -28.06 -1.33 17.51
CA GLU A 348 -28.68 -2.61 17.91
C GLU A 348 -29.01 -3.51 16.71
N TYR A 349 -29.49 -2.93 15.61
CA TYR A 349 -29.77 -3.66 14.38
C TYR A 349 -28.49 -4.25 13.79
N GLY A 350 -27.43 -3.46 13.67
CA GLY A 350 -26.13 -3.93 13.19
C GLY A 350 -25.54 -5.05 14.04
N TRP A 351 -25.62 -4.95 15.36
CA TRP A 351 -25.18 -6.03 16.24
C TRP A 351 -26.03 -7.29 16.12
N ASN A 352 -27.34 -7.14 15.94
CA ASN A 352 -28.24 -8.26 15.67
C ASN A 352 -27.87 -8.95 14.35
N GLU A 353 -27.55 -8.18 13.30
CA GLU A 353 -27.08 -8.72 12.02
C GLU A 353 -25.78 -9.53 12.16
N LEU A 354 -24.89 -9.17 13.09
CA LEU A 354 -23.62 -9.85 13.34
C LEU A 354 -23.71 -10.99 14.38
N SER A 355 -24.87 -11.21 14.98
CA SER A 355 -25.08 -12.13 16.12
C SER A 355 -24.49 -13.52 15.91
N ASN A 356 -24.64 -14.08 14.69
CA ASN A 356 -24.18 -15.42 14.33
C ASN A 356 -22.66 -15.58 14.28
N ILE A 357 -21.90 -14.49 14.22
CA ILE A 357 -20.44 -14.52 14.09
C ILE A 357 -19.70 -13.90 15.27
N LEU A 358 -20.39 -13.44 16.31
CA LEU A 358 -19.79 -12.73 17.45
C LEU A 358 -18.62 -13.50 18.10
N THR A 359 -18.72 -14.83 18.18
CA THR A 359 -17.67 -15.70 18.75
C THR A 359 -16.46 -15.90 17.82
N LYS A 360 -16.60 -15.55 16.54
CA LYS A 360 -15.52 -15.58 15.53
C LYS A 360 -14.82 -14.24 15.38
N ILE A 361 -15.44 -13.13 15.80
CA ILE A 361 -14.82 -11.80 15.73
C ILE A 361 -13.59 -11.78 16.64
N ALA A 362 -12.42 -11.52 16.04
CA ALA A 362 -11.17 -11.33 16.75
C ALA A 362 -10.90 -9.84 16.98
N ASP A 363 -11.15 -9.00 15.96
CA ASP A 363 -10.91 -7.56 16.01
C ASP A 363 -12.11 -6.77 15.45
N ILE A 364 -12.44 -5.66 16.09
CA ILE A 364 -13.23 -4.57 15.50
C ILE A 364 -12.40 -3.30 15.52
N ARG A 365 -12.25 -2.70 14.34
CA ARG A 365 -11.52 -1.44 14.13
C ARG A 365 -12.50 -0.38 13.65
N ILE A 366 -12.76 0.62 14.49
CA ILE A 366 -13.67 1.72 14.13
C ILE A 366 -12.83 2.90 13.67
N SER A 367 -13.12 3.38 12.47
CA SER A 367 -12.38 4.46 11.84
C SER A 367 -13.12 5.77 12.11
N ILE A 368 -12.55 6.64 12.96
CA ILE A 368 -13.22 7.82 13.50
C ILE A 368 -12.61 9.12 12.94
N ASP A 369 -11.29 9.25 12.94
CA ASP A 369 -10.55 10.42 12.40
C ASP A 369 -10.83 11.78 13.08
N ALA A 370 -11.46 11.79 14.26
CA ALA A 370 -11.76 12.99 15.04
C ALA A 370 -12.00 12.67 16.52
N ALA A 371 -11.78 13.65 17.39
CA ALA A 371 -12.15 13.64 18.80
C ALA A 371 -13.29 14.62 19.14
N THR A 372 -13.68 15.48 18.19
CA THR A 372 -14.78 16.44 18.34
C THR A 372 -15.87 16.23 17.28
N LYS A 373 -17.07 16.73 17.56
CA LYS A 373 -18.20 16.67 16.62
C LYS A 373 -17.90 17.44 15.34
N GLU A 374 -17.41 18.67 15.51
CA GLU A 374 -17.18 19.63 14.43
C GLU A 374 -16.16 19.06 13.42
N THR A 375 -15.10 18.42 13.91
CA THR A 375 -14.12 17.76 13.05
C THR A 375 -14.69 16.49 12.44
N TYR A 376 -15.39 15.66 13.23
CA TYR A 376 -15.91 14.37 12.77
C TYR A 376 -16.86 14.52 11.59
N GLU A 377 -17.86 15.40 11.70
CA GLU A 377 -18.90 15.53 10.68
C GLU A 377 -18.35 16.09 9.35
N VAL A 378 -17.18 16.75 9.39
CA VAL A 378 -16.42 17.16 8.20
C VAL A 378 -15.62 16.00 7.62
N VAL A 379 -14.78 15.34 8.42
CA VAL A 379 -13.83 14.33 7.90
C VAL A 379 -14.48 12.97 7.63
N ARG A 380 -15.66 12.72 8.22
CA ARG A 380 -16.46 11.49 8.08
C ARG A 380 -17.84 11.72 7.48
N PHE A 381 -18.04 12.77 6.68
CA PHE A 381 -19.32 13.09 6.07
C PHE A 381 -20.03 11.87 5.40
N PRO A 382 -21.37 11.72 5.51
CA PRO A 382 -22.31 12.44 6.36
C PRO A 382 -22.52 11.74 7.72
N GLY A 383 -21.43 11.25 8.34
CA GLY A 383 -21.50 10.57 9.62
C GLY A 383 -22.02 11.49 10.71
N ASN A 384 -22.76 10.93 11.66
CA ASN A 384 -23.29 11.65 12.82
C ASN A 384 -22.48 11.30 14.07
N TRP A 385 -22.01 12.33 14.78
CA TRP A 385 -21.13 12.19 15.94
C TRP A 385 -21.85 11.50 17.11
N GLU A 386 -23.07 11.93 17.43
CA GLU A 386 -23.84 11.36 18.55
C GLU A 386 -24.14 9.88 18.33
N LYS A 387 -24.52 9.51 17.09
CA LYS A 387 -24.71 8.12 16.69
C LYS A 387 -23.41 7.32 16.84
N LEU A 388 -22.27 7.90 16.46
CA LEU A 388 -20.98 7.25 16.68
C LEU A 388 -20.77 6.96 18.17
N LEU A 389 -20.90 7.96 19.04
CA LEU A 389 -20.65 7.80 20.47
C LEU A 389 -21.54 6.72 21.10
N ALA A 390 -22.84 6.71 20.76
CA ALA A 390 -23.76 5.66 21.19
C ALA A 390 -23.32 4.26 20.71
N ASN A 391 -22.85 4.15 19.46
CA ASN A 391 -22.36 2.88 18.92
C ASN A 391 -21.01 2.46 19.54
N LEU A 392 -20.16 3.41 19.96
CA LEU A 392 -18.94 3.09 20.72
C LEU A 392 -19.27 2.52 22.10
N ASP A 393 -20.32 3.04 22.76
CA ASP A 393 -20.82 2.50 24.03
C ASP A 393 -21.35 1.07 23.87
N LEU A 394 -22.14 0.80 22.81
CA LEU A 394 -22.55 -0.56 22.47
C LEU A 394 -21.35 -1.45 22.19
N THR A 395 -20.39 -0.98 21.40
CA THR A 395 -19.17 -1.75 21.06
C THR A 395 -18.39 -2.13 22.31
N LYS A 396 -18.26 -1.23 23.29
CA LYS A 396 -17.63 -1.50 24.58
C LYS A 396 -18.36 -2.60 25.36
N GLN A 397 -19.70 -2.61 25.35
CA GLN A 397 -20.50 -3.66 25.99
C GLN A 397 -20.32 -5.02 25.30
N TYR A 398 -20.39 -5.06 23.97
CA TYR A 398 -20.16 -6.28 23.20
C TYR A 398 -18.73 -6.81 23.35
N LYS A 399 -17.74 -5.91 23.43
CA LYS A 399 -16.34 -6.27 23.73
C LYS A 399 -16.26 -7.01 25.06
N LYS A 400 -16.88 -6.47 26.12
CA LYS A 400 -16.91 -7.11 27.44
C LYS A 400 -17.56 -8.48 27.41
N LYS A 401 -18.61 -8.67 26.60
CA LYS A 401 -19.36 -9.92 26.49
C LYS A 401 -18.66 -10.99 25.64
N HIS A 402 -17.96 -10.61 24.58
CA HIS A 402 -17.44 -11.54 23.57
C HIS A 402 -15.91 -11.59 23.48
N GLY A 403 -15.18 -10.67 24.12
CA GLY A 403 -13.73 -10.73 24.26
C GLY A 403 -12.92 -10.43 22.99
N PHE A 404 -13.50 -9.76 22.00
CA PHE A 404 -12.76 -9.29 20.83
C PHE A 404 -11.88 -8.08 21.17
N ARG A 405 -10.86 -7.82 20.34
CA ARG A 405 -10.05 -6.60 20.43
C ARG A 405 -10.79 -5.42 19.80
N PHE A 406 -10.85 -4.32 20.53
CA PHE A 406 -11.47 -3.09 20.11
C PHE A 406 -10.39 -2.04 19.82
N ILE A 407 -10.33 -1.56 18.59
CA ILE A 407 -9.31 -0.63 18.10
C ILE A 407 -10.02 0.56 17.47
N ILE A 408 -9.47 1.77 17.64
CA ILE A 408 -9.94 2.96 16.94
C ILE A 408 -8.84 3.51 16.03
N ASN A 409 -9.21 3.93 14.82
CA ASN A 409 -8.30 4.48 13.83
C ASN A 409 -8.50 5.98 13.64
N PHE A 410 -7.39 6.68 13.40
CA PHE A 410 -7.34 8.10 13.13
C PHE A 410 -6.38 8.41 11.98
N CYS A 411 -6.92 8.81 10.84
CA CYS A 411 -6.19 9.34 9.71
C CYS A 411 -5.83 10.81 9.97
N ILE A 412 -4.56 11.07 10.26
CA ILE A 412 -4.05 12.39 10.59
C ILE A 412 -3.97 13.26 9.31
N GLN A 413 -4.54 14.45 9.39
CA GLN A 413 -4.47 15.51 8.40
C GLN A 413 -4.39 16.89 9.08
N SER A 414 -4.09 17.94 8.32
CA SER A 414 -3.94 19.31 8.85
C SER A 414 -5.19 19.81 9.60
N PHE A 415 -6.38 19.32 9.23
CA PHE A 415 -7.64 19.70 9.85
C PHE A 415 -7.87 19.10 11.24
N ASN A 416 -7.29 17.93 11.54
CA ASN A 416 -7.61 17.18 12.77
C ASN A 416 -6.38 16.91 13.67
N PHE A 417 -5.16 17.22 13.25
CA PHE A 417 -3.97 16.81 14.01
C PHE A 417 -3.90 17.43 15.42
N ASN A 418 -4.49 18.60 15.65
CA ASN A 418 -4.59 19.21 16.98
C ASN A 418 -5.39 18.33 17.97
N GLU A 419 -6.19 17.37 17.48
CA GLU A 419 -6.99 16.45 18.28
C GLU A 419 -6.27 15.14 18.62
N ILE A 420 -5.01 14.94 18.20
CA ILE A 420 -4.25 13.68 18.42
C ILE A 420 -4.27 13.24 19.90
N MET A 421 -4.04 14.17 20.83
CA MET A 421 -4.02 13.86 22.26
C MET A 421 -5.43 13.53 22.78
N GLN A 422 -6.43 14.35 22.42
CA GLN A 422 -7.83 14.14 22.79
C GLN A 422 -8.36 12.81 22.25
N PHE A 423 -7.92 12.41 21.06
CA PHE A 423 -8.30 11.12 20.48
C PHE A 423 -7.67 9.93 21.23
N ALA A 424 -6.44 10.09 21.74
CA ALA A 424 -5.83 9.08 22.60
C ALA A 424 -6.61 8.94 23.92
N GLU A 425 -7.08 10.05 24.49
CA GLU A 425 -7.92 10.09 25.69
C GLU A 425 -9.31 9.47 25.45
N LEU A 426 -9.92 9.74 24.30
CA LEU A 426 -11.14 9.07 23.85
C LEU A 426 -10.96 7.54 23.82
N GLY A 427 -9.81 7.07 23.33
CA GLY A 427 -9.45 5.66 23.39
C GLY A 427 -9.42 5.09 24.82
N GLN A 428 -8.87 5.82 25.78
CA GLN A 428 -8.88 5.42 27.20
C GLN A 428 -10.30 5.35 27.76
N GLN A 429 -11.13 6.36 27.49
CA GLN A 429 -12.54 6.43 27.94
C GLN A 429 -13.35 5.19 27.50
N TYR A 430 -13.16 4.75 26.26
CA TYR A 430 -13.85 3.58 25.71
C TYR A 430 -13.15 2.24 26.01
N GLY A 431 -11.98 2.26 26.65
CA GLY A 431 -11.23 1.04 26.99
C GLY A 431 -10.76 0.29 25.75
N VAL A 432 -10.34 1.01 24.71
CA VAL A 432 -9.83 0.42 23.46
C VAL A 432 -8.46 -0.22 23.70
N ASP A 433 -8.22 -1.37 23.07
CA ASP A 433 -6.96 -2.09 23.21
C ASP A 433 -5.82 -1.38 22.48
N LYS A 434 -6.13 -0.67 21.38
CA LYS A 434 -5.18 0.15 20.62
C LYS A 434 -5.84 1.39 20.01
N VAL A 435 -5.06 2.48 19.95
CA VAL A 435 -5.34 3.69 19.18
C VAL A 435 -4.37 3.74 18.02
N ASN A 436 -4.86 3.70 16.79
CA ASN A 436 -4.02 3.60 15.60
C ASN A 436 -4.04 4.91 14.81
N PHE A 437 -2.90 5.61 14.79
CA PHE A 437 -2.71 6.79 13.96
C PHE A 437 -2.14 6.40 12.60
N GLN A 438 -2.73 6.97 11.55
CA GLN A 438 -2.40 6.69 10.15
C GLN A 438 -2.08 8.01 9.43
N GLN A 439 -1.12 7.97 8.53
CA GLN A 439 -0.82 9.08 7.64
C GLN A 439 -1.91 9.19 6.56
N LEU A 440 -2.31 10.41 6.21
CA LEU A 440 -3.13 10.67 5.02
C LEU A 440 -2.43 10.20 3.75
N ILE A 441 -3.20 9.63 2.82
CA ILE A 441 -2.74 9.26 1.49
C ILE A 441 -3.74 9.83 0.48
N ASN A 442 -3.26 10.34 -0.65
CA ASN A 442 -4.13 10.83 -1.71
C ASN A 442 -4.68 9.67 -2.55
N TRP A 443 -5.99 9.44 -2.49
CA TRP A 443 -6.69 8.45 -3.31
C TRP A 443 -7.20 9.03 -4.64
N GLY A 444 -6.69 10.19 -5.05
CA GLY A 444 -7.22 10.95 -6.20
C GLY A 444 -8.53 11.68 -5.89
N THR A 445 -8.87 11.81 -4.61
CA THR A 445 -10.04 12.57 -4.16
C THR A 445 -9.73 14.04 -3.92
N TYR A 446 -8.47 14.35 -3.63
CA TYR A 446 -7.95 15.70 -3.48
C TYR A 446 -7.13 16.10 -4.71
N SER A 447 -7.21 17.37 -5.08
CA SER A 447 -6.22 17.95 -5.99
C SER A 447 -4.82 17.85 -5.36
N SER A 448 -3.76 17.95 -6.17
CA SER A 448 -2.38 17.93 -5.65
C SER A 448 -2.15 19.04 -4.60
N GLU A 449 -2.71 20.22 -4.84
CA GLU A 449 -2.61 21.36 -3.93
C GLU A 449 -3.39 21.13 -2.64
N ASP A 450 -4.63 20.66 -2.73
CA ASP A 450 -5.43 20.33 -1.54
C ASP A 450 -4.77 19.23 -0.71
N TYR A 451 -4.17 18.23 -1.36
CA TYR A 451 -3.47 17.16 -0.67
C TYR A 451 -2.23 17.67 0.05
N LYS A 452 -1.41 18.52 -0.59
CA LYS A 452 -0.25 19.17 0.06
C LYS A 452 -0.67 19.92 1.31
N ASN A 453 -1.73 20.71 1.23
CA ASN A 453 -2.29 21.47 2.36
C ASN A 453 -2.92 20.59 3.46
N ARG A 454 -3.28 19.34 3.15
CA ARG A 454 -3.85 18.38 4.11
C ARG A 454 -2.82 17.43 4.71
N ASN A 455 -1.76 17.13 3.97
CA ASN A 455 -0.71 16.19 4.35
C ASN A 455 0.23 16.85 5.38
N ILE A 456 -0.22 16.93 6.62
CA ILE A 456 0.56 17.49 7.74
C ILE A 456 1.89 16.74 8.00
N ALA A 457 2.00 15.50 7.52
CA ALA A 457 3.21 14.68 7.60
C ALA A 457 4.23 14.99 6.49
N ASP A 458 3.91 15.88 5.55
CA ASP A 458 4.89 16.47 4.63
C ASP A 458 5.85 17.36 5.41
N VAL A 459 7.15 17.19 5.19
CA VAL A 459 8.21 17.97 5.85
C VAL A 459 8.16 19.44 5.47
N ASN A 460 7.56 19.77 4.32
CA ASN A 460 7.41 21.12 3.82
C ASN A 460 6.12 21.80 4.32
N HIS A 461 5.27 21.09 5.06
CA HIS A 461 4.03 21.68 5.58
C HIS A 461 4.35 22.69 6.70
N VAL A 462 3.71 23.86 6.69
CA VAL A 462 4.03 24.99 7.61
C VAL A 462 3.89 24.63 9.10
N ARG A 463 3.03 23.65 9.39
CA ARG A 463 2.75 23.11 10.73
C ARG A 463 3.34 21.71 10.98
N HIS A 464 4.33 21.30 10.18
CA HIS A 464 4.95 19.98 10.30
C HIS A 464 5.55 19.74 11.70
N ASP A 465 6.29 20.73 12.22
CA ASP A 465 6.96 20.60 13.51
C ASP A 465 5.98 20.53 14.68
N ASP A 466 4.91 21.34 14.67
CA ASP A 466 3.80 21.25 15.64
C ASP A 466 3.24 19.82 15.69
N PHE A 467 2.95 19.27 14.51
CA PHE A 467 2.41 17.92 14.37
C PHE A 467 3.39 16.87 14.88
N LYS A 468 4.67 16.94 14.49
CA LYS A 468 5.70 16.00 14.90
C LYS A 468 5.87 16.01 16.42
N GLN A 469 5.93 17.19 17.02
CA GLN A 469 6.04 17.35 18.47
C GLN A 469 4.82 16.75 19.19
N LEU A 470 3.61 17.08 18.74
CA LEU A 470 2.37 16.57 19.33
C LEU A 470 2.25 15.06 19.19
N LEU A 471 2.53 14.50 18.01
CA LEU A 471 2.49 13.05 17.76
C LEU A 471 3.50 12.32 18.64
N THR A 472 4.74 12.82 18.71
CA THR A 472 5.82 12.20 19.49
C THR A 472 5.51 12.22 20.97
N HIS A 473 5.09 13.37 21.49
CA HIS A 473 4.70 13.51 22.89
C HIS A 473 3.53 12.57 23.23
N THR A 474 2.50 12.52 22.38
CA THR A 474 1.34 11.66 22.58
C THR A 474 1.73 10.17 22.55
N PHE A 475 2.59 9.76 21.60
CA PHE A 475 3.09 8.39 21.50
C PHE A 475 3.79 7.90 22.77
N TYR A 476 4.66 8.74 23.35
CA TYR A 476 5.37 8.38 24.59
C TYR A 476 4.48 8.47 25.84
N LYS A 477 3.42 9.30 25.82
CA LYS A 477 2.47 9.44 26.92
C LYS A 477 1.52 8.24 27.03
N TYR A 478 1.06 7.67 25.92
CA TYR A 478 0.04 6.61 25.93
C TYR A 478 0.56 5.27 25.36
N PRO A 479 0.60 4.20 26.18
CA PRO A 479 1.25 2.93 25.81
C PRO A 479 0.47 2.08 24.79
N ASN A 480 -0.81 2.38 24.55
CA ASN A 480 -1.66 1.65 23.61
C ASN A 480 -1.67 2.28 22.19
N ILE A 481 -0.84 3.29 21.93
CA ILE A 481 -0.74 3.89 20.60
C ILE A 481 0.00 2.99 19.62
N GLN A 482 -0.50 2.94 18.39
CA GLN A 482 0.15 2.39 17.22
C GLN A 482 0.25 3.44 16.14
N LEU A 483 1.41 3.50 15.48
CA LEU A 483 1.64 4.36 14.32
C LEU A 483 1.79 3.49 13.07
N SER A 484 1.20 3.95 11.97
CA SER A 484 1.52 3.43 10.64
C SER A 484 3.00 3.62 10.31
N SER A 485 3.52 2.84 9.36
CA SER A 485 4.93 2.91 8.95
C SER A 485 5.39 4.31 8.56
N GLY A 486 4.55 5.04 7.81
CA GLY A 486 4.82 6.43 7.39
C GLY A 486 4.97 7.41 8.55
N LEU A 487 4.30 7.17 9.68
CA LEU A 487 4.38 8.03 10.86
C LEU A 487 5.52 7.66 11.81
N ARG A 488 5.92 6.38 11.87
CA ARG A 488 6.98 5.91 12.77
C ARG A 488 8.33 6.56 12.52
N ARG A 489 8.60 7.01 11.29
CA ARG A 489 9.84 7.71 10.95
C ARG A 489 10.08 8.97 11.79
N PHE A 490 9.01 9.56 12.33
CA PHE A 490 9.08 10.77 13.13
C PHE A 490 9.47 10.53 14.60
N LEU A 491 9.43 9.28 15.06
CA LEU A 491 9.79 8.91 16.44
C LEU A 491 11.31 8.79 16.67
N ASN A 492 12.08 8.67 15.58
CA ASN A 492 13.52 8.51 15.64
C ASN A 492 14.18 9.91 15.58
N ARG A 493 15.10 10.15 16.51
CA ARG A 493 16.04 11.27 16.49
C ARG A 493 17.26 10.91 15.66
#